data_AF-A0A848FSC2-F1
#
_entry.id   AF-A0A848FSC2-F1
#
_cell.length_a   1.000
_cell.length_b   1.000
_cell.length_c   1.000
_cell.angle_alpha   90.00
_cell.angle_beta   90.00
_cell.angle_gamma   90.00
#
_symmetry.space_group_name_H-M   'P 1'
#
loop_
_entity.id
_entity.type
_entity.pdbx_description
1 polymer ?
#
loop_
_entity_poly.entity_id
_entity_poly.type
_entity_poly.pdbx_seq_one_letter_code
_entity_poly.pdbx_strand_id
1 'polypeptide(L)'
;MTSFKKEHIENDGDSRARLIIAGKWLYDNLTQMPVQIFAINYDHYFEIAKADGLLEKEEEPALNDQGEQYLIAWHGNNFFPINGSISYGGITLEEAKNTAQEKVQHSIEWSIHSE
;
A
#
# COMPACT_ATOMS: atom_id res chain seq x y z
N MET A 1 -1.65 29.86 10.76
CA MET A 1 -1.67 29.36 9.37
C MET A 1 -1.62 27.85 9.42
N THR A 2 -2.76 27.19 9.34
CA THR A 2 -2.86 25.73 9.34
C THR A 2 -2.53 25.26 7.93
N SER A 3 -1.31 24.77 7.71
CA SER A 3 -0.95 24.13 6.44
C SER A 3 -1.72 22.83 6.34
N PHE A 4 -2.80 22.82 5.55
CA PHE A 4 -3.50 21.59 5.19
C PHE A 4 -2.57 20.79 4.27
N LYS A 5 -1.97 19.72 4.80
CA LYS A 5 -1.21 18.75 4.00
C LYS A 5 -2.15 18.25 2.89
N LYS A 6 -1.74 18.37 1.62
CA LYS A 6 -2.45 17.72 0.52
C LYS A 6 -2.19 16.22 0.66
N GLU A 7 -3.24 15.44 0.87
CA GLU A 7 -3.15 13.99 0.72
C GLU A 7 -2.88 13.68 -0.75
N HIS A 8 -1.83 12.91 -1.04
CA HIS A 8 -1.62 12.40 -2.39
C HIS A 8 -2.64 11.30 -2.66
N ILE A 9 -3.62 11.61 -3.50
CA ILE A 9 -4.73 10.75 -3.86
C ILE A 9 -4.74 10.61 -5.38
N GLU A 10 -4.74 9.36 -5.84
CA GLU A 10 -4.92 9.05 -7.24
C GLU A 10 -6.23 8.30 -7.44
N ASN A 11 -6.91 8.62 -8.54
CA ASN A 11 -8.23 8.07 -8.88
C ASN A 11 -8.18 7.47 -10.28
N ASP A 12 -8.80 6.30 -10.44
CA ASP A 12 -9.06 5.64 -11.71
C ASP A 12 -10.50 5.11 -11.70
N GLY A 13 -11.41 5.79 -12.39
CA GLY A 13 -12.85 5.55 -12.26
C GLY A 13 -13.32 5.74 -10.81
N ASP A 14 -13.92 4.69 -10.23
CA ASP A 14 -14.34 4.65 -8.83
C ASP A 14 -13.22 4.18 -7.88
N SER A 15 -12.10 3.69 -8.41
CA SER A 15 -10.96 3.25 -7.62
C SER A 15 -10.11 4.45 -7.19
N ARG A 16 -9.70 4.43 -5.92
CA ARG A 16 -8.91 5.48 -5.27
C ARG A 16 -7.78 4.85 -4.48
N ALA A 17 -6.57 5.39 -4.60
CA ALA A 17 -5.47 5.11 -3.69
C ALA A 17 -4.98 6.40 -3.03
N ARG A 18 -4.62 6.30 -1.76
CA ARG A 18 -4.13 7.41 -0.94
C ARG A 18 -2.83 7.01 -0.27
N LEU A 19 -1.77 7.78 -0.51
CA LEU A 19 -0.48 7.54 0.14
C LEU A 19 -0.57 7.91 1.62
N ILE A 20 -0.39 6.93 2.50
CA ILE A 20 -0.52 7.10 3.95
C ILE A 20 0.84 7.41 4.57
N ILE A 21 1.87 6.66 4.21
CA ILE A 21 3.22 6.85 4.73
C ILE A 21 4.26 6.32 3.74
N ALA A 22 5.43 6.94 3.74
CA ALA A 22 6.59 6.47 3.01
C ALA A 22 7.72 6.14 3.99
N GLY A 23 8.64 5.30 3.59
CA GLY A 23 9.80 4.96 4.37
C GLY A 23 10.96 4.52 3.49
N LYS A 24 12.09 4.27 4.14
CA LYS A 24 13.28 3.71 3.51
C LYS A 24 13.82 2.58 4.36
N TRP A 25 14.42 1.60 3.71
CA TRP A 25 15.11 0.49 4.36
C TRP A 25 16.44 0.23 3.65
N LEU A 26 17.38 -0.44 4.33
CA LEU A 26 18.66 -0.80 3.73
C LEU A 26 18.61 -2.23 3.19
N TYR A 27 18.72 -2.38 1.88
CA TYR A 27 18.98 -3.66 1.25
C TYR A 27 20.46 -4.01 1.39
N ASP A 28 20.72 -5.20 1.95
CA ASP A 28 22.06 -5.73 2.24
C ASP A 28 22.94 -4.75 3.05
N ASN A 29 22.32 -3.94 3.92
CA ASN A 29 22.97 -2.87 4.70
C ASN A 29 23.71 -1.79 3.86
N LEU A 30 23.49 -1.76 2.55
CA LEU A 30 24.29 -0.96 1.62
C LEU A 30 23.44 -0.01 0.77
N THR A 31 22.27 -0.45 0.32
CA THR A 31 21.45 0.30 -0.64
C THR A 31 20.16 0.77 0.00
N GLN A 32 19.89 2.08 -0.01
CA GLN A 32 18.60 2.61 0.42
C GLN A 32 17.51 2.27 -0.60
N MET A 33 16.52 1.53 -0.14
CA MET A 33 15.36 1.12 -0.92
C MET A 33 14.11 1.81 -0.38
N PRO A 34 13.24 2.36 -1.26
CA PRO A 34 11.99 2.97 -0.84
C PRO A 34 10.95 1.91 -0.47
N VAL A 35 10.03 2.32 0.40
CA VAL A 35 8.79 1.60 0.68
C VAL A 35 7.68 2.62 0.91
N GLN A 36 6.47 2.33 0.41
CA GLN A 36 5.30 3.20 0.55
C GLN A 36 4.10 2.35 0.97
N ILE A 37 3.21 2.90 1.80
CA ILE A 37 1.95 2.28 2.17
C ILE A 37 0.80 3.14 1.65
N PHE A 38 -0.09 2.52 0.89
CA PHE A 38 -1.28 3.14 0.34
C PHE A 38 -2.53 2.54 0.99
N ALA A 39 -3.53 3.38 1.25
CA ALA A 39 -4.90 2.91 1.47
C ALA A 39 -5.65 2.97 0.13
N ILE A 40 -6.25 1.86 -0.28
CA ILE A 40 -7.06 1.74 -1.49
C ILE A 40 -8.50 1.41 -1.12
N ASN A 41 -9.48 1.91 -1.88
CA ASN A 41 -10.91 1.72 -1.60
C ASN A 41 -11.53 0.47 -2.26
N TYR A 42 -10.71 -0.50 -2.62
CA TYR A 42 -11.11 -1.77 -3.23
C TYR A 42 -10.15 -2.86 -2.79
N ASP A 43 -10.54 -4.12 -2.94
CA ASP A 43 -9.65 -5.24 -2.66
C ASP A 43 -8.90 -5.62 -3.94
N HIS A 44 -7.60 -5.33 -3.96
CA HIS A 44 -6.77 -5.53 -5.13
C HIS A 44 -6.65 -6.99 -5.53
N TYR A 45 -6.48 -7.88 -4.55
CA TYR A 45 -6.29 -9.30 -4.83
C TYR A 45 -7.61 -9.98 -5.20
N PHE A 46 -8.71 -9.53 -4.62
CA PHE A 46 -10.06 -9.95 -5.04
C PHE A 46 -10.33 -9.59 -6.50
N GLU A 47 -10.04 -8.34 -6.93
CA GLU A 47 -10.27 -7.94 -8.33
C GLU A 47 -9.34 -8.68 -9.32
N ILE A 48 -8.11 -9.02 -8.93
CA ILE A 48 -7.25 -9.91 -9.72
C ILE A 48 -7.86 -11.31 -9.83
N ALA A 49 -8.22 -11.93 -8.70
CA ALA A 49 -8.81 -13.28 -8.69
C ALA A 49 -10.12 -13.33 -9.50
N LYS A 50 -10.93 -12.27 -9.42
CA LYS A 50 -12.15 -12.11 -10.22
C LYS A 50 -11.86 -12.04 -11.70
N ALA A 51 -10.88 -11.23 -12.11
CA ALA A 51 -10.47 -11.10 -13.51
C ALA A 51 -9.94 -12.42 -14.08
N ASP A 52 -9.23 -13.20 -13.25
CA ASP A 52 -8.69 -14.50 -13.63
C ASP A 52 -9.72 -15.64 -13.52
N GLY A 53 -10.93 -15.37 -13.02
CA GLY A 53 -11.98 -16.38 -12.81
C GLY A 53 -11.61 -17.40 -11.72
N LEU A 54 -10.78 -17.00 -10.77
CA LEU A 54 -10.25 -17.82 -9.67
C LEU A 54 -10.97 -17.60 -8.34
N LEU A 55 -11.99 -16.73 -8.29
CA LEU A 55 -12.76 -16.54 -7.06
C LEU A 55 -13.45 -17.82 -6.61
N GLU A 56 -13.36 -18.08 -5.32
CA GLU A 56 -14.17 -19.10 -4.69
C GLU A 56 -15.65 -18.67 -4.69
N LYS A 57 -16.54 -19.67 -4.64
CA LYS A 57 -17.97 -19.40 -4.53
C LYS A 57 -18.23 -18.73 -3.18
N GLU A 58 -18.86 -17.56 -3.20
CA GLU A 58 -19.16 -16.73 -2.02
C GLU A 58 -17.95 -15.99 -1.42
N GLU A 59 -16.83 -15.92 -2.14
CA GLU A 59 -15.73 -15.03 -1.76
C GLU A 59 -16.18 -13.56 -1.85
N GLU A 60 -15.89 -12.79 -0.80
CA GLU A 60 -16.19 -11.36 -0.68
C GLU A 60 -14.89 -10.57 -0.50
N PRO A 61 -14.84 -9.30 -0.95
CA PRO A 61 -13.65 -8.47 -0.81
C PRO A 61 -13.31 -8.20 0.67
N ALA A 62 -12.03 -8.29 1.02
CA ALA A 62 -11.52 -8.05 2.36
C ALA A 62 -11.15 -6.56 2.55
N LEU A 63 -12.11 -5.79 3.05
CA LEU A 63 -11.99 -4.35 3.36
C LEU A 63 -12.27 -4.06 4.83
N ASN A 64 -11.71 -2.98 5.36
CA ASN A 64 -12.04 -2.49 6.70
C ASN A 64 -13.39 -1.74 6.75
N ASP A 65 -13.78 -1.27 7.93
CA ASP A 65 -15.02 -0.52 8.17
C ASP A 65 -15.13 0.80 7.35
N GLN A 66 -14.02 1.30 6.81
CA GLN A 66 -13.97 2.48 5.93
C GLN A 66 -14.04 2.11 4.44
N GLY A 67 -14.14 0.82 4.12
CA GLY A 67 -14.07 0.30 2.75
C GLY A 67 -12.64 0.34 2.19
N GLU A 68 -11.61 0.31 3.04
CA GLU A 68 -10.20 0.40 2.62
C GLU A 68 -9.41 -0.91 2.85
N GLN A 69 -8.46 -1.17 1.95
CA GLN A 69 -7.37 -2.14 2.10
C GLN A 69 -6.03 -1.41 2.08
N TYR A 70 -5.04 -1.89 2.84
CA TYR A 70 -3.70 -1.32 2.86
C TYR A 70 -2.75 -2.16 1.99
N LEU A 71 -2.06 -1.50 1.07
CA LEU A 71 -1.05 -2.10 0.19
C LEU A 71 0.33 -1.51 0.44
N ILE A 72 1.35 -2.36 0.32
CA ILE A 72 2.76 -1.98 0.43
C ILE A 72 3.36 -1.96 -0.96
N ALA A 73 3.90 -0.82 -1.38
CA ALA A 73 4.67 -0.67 -2.62
C ALA A 73 6.17 -0.60 -2.31
N TRP A 74 6.97 -1.44 -2.96
CA TRP A 74 8.42 -1.54 -2.76
C TRP A 74 9.24 -0.66 -3.71
N HIS A 75 8.62 0.41 -4.19
CA HIS A 75 9.21 1.39 -5.10
C HIS A 75 8.87 2.80 -4.64
N GLY A 76 9.60 3.80 -5.14
CA GLY A 76 9.39 5.21 -4.81
C GLY A 76 8.53 5.96 -5.82
N ASN A 77 7.96 5.27 -6.80
CA ASN A 77 7.17 5.91 -7.85
C ASN A 77 5.74 6.16 -7.36
N ASN A 78 5.24 7.35 -7.67
CA ASN A 78 3.84 7.73 -7.46
C ASN A 78 2.93 6.76 -8.22
N PHE A 79 2.08 6.08 -7.44
CA PHE A 79 1.01 5.15 -7.78
C PHE A 79 1.31 4.03 -8.75
N PHE A 80 1.10 2.81 -8.24
CA PHE A 80 0.97 1.53 -8.93
C PHE A 80 1.24 1.57 -10.44
N PRO A 81 2.51 1.66 -10.89
CA PRO A 81 2.81 1.23 -12.24
C PRO A 81 2.47 -0.27 -12.32
N ILE A 82 1.90 -0.70 -13.44
CA ILE A 82 1.50 -2.10 -13.73
C ILE A 82 2.62 -3.13 -13.43
N ASN A 83 3.87 -2.68 -13.32
CA ASN A 83 5.06 -3.51 -13.11
C ASN A 83 5.73 -3.32 -11.74
N GLY A 84 5.11 -2.61 -10.81
CA GLY A 84 5.66 -2.36 -9.48
C GLY A 84 5.49 -3.57 -8.55
N SER A 85 6.53 -3.93 -7.80
CA SER A 85 6.42 -4.94 -6.74
C SER A 85 5.56 -4.40 -5.60
N ILE A 86 4.42 -5.04 -5.39
CA ILE A 86 3.45 -4.70 -4.35
C ILE A 86 3.18 -5.91 -3.45
N SER A 87 2.69 -5.66 -2.25
CA SER A 87 2.32 -6.71 -1.30
C SER A 87 1.08 -6.30 -0.53
N TYR A 88 0.26 -7.28 -0.18
CA TYR A 88 -0.82 -7.12 0.79
C TYR A 88 -0.25 -6.60 2.12
N GLY A 89 -0.84 -5.54 2.65
CA GLY A 89 -0.48 -4.96 3.93
C GLY A 89 -1.53 -5.19 5.02
N GLY A 90 -2.69 -5.77 4.73
CA GLY A 90 -3.75 -5.90 5.72
C GLY A 90 -4.88 -4.89 5.55
N ILE A 91 -5.71 -4.80 6.59
CA ILE A 91 -6.88 -3.91 6.66
C ILE A 91 -6.61 -2.73 7.61
N THR A 92 -5.47 -2.72 8.30
CA THR A 92 -5.00 -1.61 9.13
C THR A 92 -3.60 -1.12 8.75
N LEU A 93 -3.29 0.13 9.10
CA LEU A 93 -1.94 0.68 8.91
C LEU A 93 -0.87 -0.04 9.76
N GLU A 94 -1.25 -0.55 10.94
CA GLU A 94 -0.33 -1.26 11.82
C GLU A 94 0.09 -2.60 11.22
N GLU A 95 -0.88 -3.38 10.72
CA GLU A 95 -0.62 -4.61 9.96
C GLU A 95 0.32 -4.31 8.78
N ALA A 96 0.06 -3.24 8.03
CA ALA A 96 0.85 -2.92 6.84
C ALA A 96 2.30 -2.60 7.19
N LYS A 97 2.53 -1.89 8.30
CA LYS A 97 3.87 -1.63 8.80
C LYS A 97 4.56 -2.92 9.29
N ASN A 98 3.84 -3.78 10.00
CA ASN A 98 4.37 -5.04 10.51
C ASN A 98 4.74 -5.98 9.36
N THR A 99 3.85 -6.18 8.39
CA THR A 99 4.12 -6.98 7.19
C THR A 99 5.31 -6.43 6.39
N ALA A 100 5.41 -5.10 6.25
CA ALA A 100 6.57 -4.51 5.59
C ALA A 100 7.88 -4.80 6.35
N GLN A 101 7.86 -4.60 7.66
CA GLN A 101 8.99 -4.79 8.56
C GLN A 101 9.46 -6.25 8.60
N GLU A 102 8.53 -7.20 8.62
CA GLU A 102 8.81 -8.64 8.55
C GLU A 102 9.46 -9.04 7.21
N LYS A 103 8.99 -8.47 6.10
CA LYS A 103 9.50 -8.80 4.76
C LYS A 103 10.97 -8.40 4.58
N VAL A 104 11.35 -7.22 5.07
CA VAL A 104 12.72 -6.70 4.88
C VAL A 104 13.69 -7.17 5.97
N GLN A 105 13.20 -7.73 7.07
CA GLN A 105 14.01 -8.22 8.22
C GLN A 105 14.94 -7.16 8.84
N HIS A 106 14.70 -5.87 8.53
CA HIS A 106 15.48 -4.72 8.94
C HIS A 106 14.57 -3.54 9.26
N SER A 107 14.98 -2.64 10.15
CA SER A 107 14.17 -1.46 10.49
C SER A 107 13.85 -0.61 9.27
N ILE A 108 12.58 -0.23 9.14
CA ILE A 108 12.12 0.76 8.17
C ILE A 108 12.11 2.13 8.84
N GLU A 109 12.83 3.08 8.25
CA GLU A 109 12.79 4.49 8.65
C GLU A 109 11.57 5.15 8.00
N TRP A 110 10.47 5.21 8.74
CA TRP A 110 9.24 5.83 8.28
C TRP A 110 9.32 7.36 8.32
N SER A 111 9.03 7.99 7.19
CA SER A 111 8.80 9.42 7.07
C SER A 111 7.31 9.67 6.87
N ILE A 112 6.69 10.42 7.77
CA ILE A 112 5.35 10.94 7.49
C ILE A 112 5.47 11.76 6.22
N HIS A 113 4.68 11.43 5.19
CA HIS A 113 4.73 12.22 3.97
C HIS A 113 4.25 13.64 4.32
N SER A 114 5.21 14.56 4.32
CA SER A 114 5.02 15.99 4.27
C SER A 114 5.83 16.43 3.07
N GLU A 115 5.13 16.78 1.99
CA GLU A 115 5.72 17.67 0.99
C GLU A 115 6.18 18.97 1.65
#